data_AF-A0A444JG31-F1
#
_entry.id   AF-A0A444JG31-F1
#
_cell.length_a   1.000
_cell.length_b   1.000
_cell.length_c   1.000
_cell.angle_alpha   90.00
_cell.angle_beta   90.00
_cell.angle_gamma   90.00
#
_symmetry.space_group_name_H-M   'P 1'
#
loop_
_entity.id
_entity.type
_entity.pdbx_description
1 polymer ?
#
loop_
_entity_poly.entity_id
_entity_poly.type
_entity_poly.pdbx_seq_one_letter_code
_entity_poly.pdbx_strand_id
1 'polypeptide(L)' 'EAETRELATELDIKPGILINGMRTVLTGQLAGPGMFDILIALGKERVVKRLGDISHLYEE' A
#
# COMPACT_ATOMS: atom_id res chain seq x y z
N GLU A 1 0.71 -8.33 -7.01
CA GLU A 1 0.66 -9.22 -5.83
C GLU A 1 1.93 -10.04 -5.67
N ALA A 2 2.48 -10.65 -6.72
CA ALA A 2 3.75 -11.38 -6.68
C ALA A 2 4.92 -10.54 -6.10
N GLU A 3 5.20 -9.38 -6.70
CA GLU A 3 6.24 -8.44 -6.24
C GLU A 3 6.11 -8.08 -4.74
N THR A 4 4.88 -7.83 -4.27
CA THR A 4 4.62 -7.50 -2.87
C THR A 4 4.90 -8.68 -1.94
N ARG A 5 4.66 -9.91 -2.40
CA ARG A 5 4.93 -11.13 -1.63
C ARG A 5 6.42 -11.41 -1.58
N GLU A 6 7.13 -11.23 -2.68
CA GLU A 6 8.58 -11.35 -2.75
C GLU A 6 9.27 -10.34 -1.83
N LEU A 7 8.90 -9.06 -1.89
CA LEU A 7 9.40 -8.04 -0.97
C LEU A 7 9.08 -8.37 0.49
N ALA A 8 7.89 -8.90 0.78
CA ALA A 8 7.56 -9.32 2.14
C ALA A 8 8.47 -10.48 2.63
N THR A 9 8.83 -11.40 1.74
CA THR A 9 9.80 -12.46 2.04
C THR A 9 11.20 -11.89 2.28
N GLU A 10 11.68 -10.96 1.46
CA GLU A 10 12.98 -10.30 1.65
C GLU A 10 13.07 -9.56 2.99
N LEU A 11 11.97 -8.93 3.40
CA LEU A 11 11.88 -8.19 4.66
C LEU A 11 11.57 -9.07 5.88
N ASP A 12 11.40 -10.39 5.70
CA ASP A 12 10.96 -11.35 6.73
C ASP A 12 9.67 -10.93 7.47
N ILE A 13 8.69 -10.46 6.71
CA ILE A 13 7.38 -10.04 7.23
C ILE A 13 6.24 -10.78 6.53
N LYS A 14 5.07 -10.78 7.18
CA LYS A 14 3.85 -11.29 6.56
C LYS A 14 3.44 -10.38 5.38
N PRO A 15 3.11 -10.92 4.19
CA PRO A 15 2.66 -10.11 3.05
C PRO A 15 1.47 -9.20 3.34
N GLY A 16 0.60 -9.63 4.27
CA GLY A 16 -0.53 -8.83 4.73
C GLY A 16 -0.15 -7.48 5.34
N ILE A 17 1.08 -7.33 5.88
CA ILE A 17 1.57 -6.05 6.42
C ILE A 17 1.73 -5.05 5.28
N LEU A 18 2.43 -5.41 4.20
CA LEU A 18 2.59 -4.52 3.05
C LEU A 18 1.26 -4.25 2.34
N ILE A 19 0.44 -5.29 2.15
CA ILE A 19 -0.85 -5.16 1.45
C ILE A 19 -1.79 -4.22 2.22
N ASN A 20 -1.95 -4.41 3.52
CA ASN A 20 -2.83 -3.56 4.33
C ASN A 20 -2.22 -2.18 4.59
N GLY A 21 -0.89 -2.07 4.68
CA GLY A 21 -0.19 -0.79 4.75
C GLY A 21 -0.43 0.06 3.51
N MET A 22 -0.18 -0.49 2.31
CA MET A 22 -0.48 0.18 1.04
C MET A 22 -1.95 0.59 0.96
N ARG A 23 -2.86 -0.28 1.35
CA ARG A 23 -4.30 0.04 1.37
C ARG A 23 -4.57 1.26 2.23
N THR A 24 -4.05 1.26 3.45
CA THR A 24 -4.26 2.34 4.42
C THR A 24 -3.69 3.65 3.90
N VAL A 25 -2.48 3.66 3.33
CA VAL A 25 -1.88 4.85 2.73
C VAL A 25 -2.70 5.35 1.53
N LEU A 26 -3.22 4.44 0.72
CA LEU A 26 -3.96 4.79 -0.49
C LEU A 26 -5.39 5.23 -0.22
N THR A 27 -6.06 4.75 0.82
CA THR A 27 -7.50 4.98 1.05
C THR A 27 -7.81 5.63 2.40
N GLY A 28 -6.87 5.68 3.33
CA GLY A 28 -7.09 6.06 4.72
C GLY A 28 -7.84 5.00 5.53
N GLN A 29 -8.06 3.79 5.00
CA GLN A 29 -8.86 2.73 5.63
C GLN A 29 -8.13 1.39 5.62
N LEU A 30 -8.11 0.68 6.75
CA LEU A 30 -7.44 -0.63 6.87
C LEU A 30 -8.18 -1.76 6.15
N ALA A 31 -9.48 -1.65 5.99
CA ALA A 31 -10.34 -2.61 5.28
C ALA A 31 -11.11 -1.90 4.16
N GLY A 32 -11.48 -2.64 3.11
CA GLY A 32 -12.20 -2.07 1.97
C GLY A 32 -12.13 -2.93 0.70
N PRO A 33 -12.33 -2.32 -0.49
CA PRO A 33 -12.37 -3.00 -1.79
C PRO A 33 -11.13 -3.83 -2.13
N GLY A 34 -11.13 -4.62 -3.21
CA GLY A 34 -9.91 -5.32 -3.64
C GLY A 34 -8.74 -4.34 -3.87
N MET A 35 -7.50 -4.78 -3.61
CA MET A 35 -6.32 -3.92 -3.85
C MET A 35 -6.26 -3.46 -5.32
N PHE A 36 -6.56 -4.36 -6.25
CA PHE A 36 -6.60 -4.03 -7.68
C PHE A 36 -7.68 -2.98 -8.02
N ASP A 37 -8.85 -3.05 -7.40
CA ASP A 37 -9.91 -2.04 -7.60
C ASP A 37 -9.43 -0.66 -7.15
N ILE A 38 -8.74 -0.59 -6.00
CA ILE A 38 -8.15 0.65 -5.48
C ILE A 38 -7.12 1.21 -6.45
N LEU A 39 -6.20 0.37 -6.94
CA LEU A 39 -5.14 0.79 -7.86
C LEU A 39 -5.70 1.32 -9.17
N ILE A 40 -6.70 0.63 -9.75
CA ILE A 40 -7.37 1.05 -10.99
C ILE A 40 -8.13 2.36 -10.79
N ALA A 41 -8.90 2.47 -9.70
CA ALA A 41 -9.72 3.65 -9.43
C ALA A 41 -8.87 4.92 -9.16
N LEU A 42 -7.71 4.78 -8.52
CA LEU A 42 -6.83 5.92 -8.24
C LEU A 42 -5.94 6.30 -9.41
N GLY A 43 -5.53 5.32 -10.23
CA GLY A 43 -4.58 5.50 -11.32
C GLY A 43 -3.13 5.61 -10.85
N LYS A 44 -2.20 5.30 -11.76
CA LYS A 44 -0.76 5.15 -11.48
C LYS A 44 -0.14 6.38 -10.80
N GLU A 45 -0.37 7.57 -11.35
CA GLU A 45 0.26 8.80 -10.86
C GLU A 45 -0.10 9.09 -9.40
N ARG A 46 -1.38 8.96 -9.05
CA ARG A 46 -1.86 9.17 -7.68
C ARG A 46 -1.33 8.10 -6.71
N VAL A 47 -1.28 6.84 -7.14
CA VAL A 47 -0.73 5.75 -6.34
C VAL A 47 0.74 6.01 -6.03
N VAL A 48 1.55 6.32 -7.04
CA VAL A 48 2.99 6.60 -6.86
C VAL A 48 3.18 7.82 -5.97
N LYS A 49 2.42 8.91 -6.18
CA LYS A 49 2.52 10.11 -5.34
C LYS A 49 2.22 9.82 -3.87
N ARG A 50 1.19 9.03 -3.57
CA ARG A 50 0.79 8.71 -2.19
C ARG A 50 1.77 7.75 -1.50
N LEU A 51 2.33 6.79 -2.23
CA LEU A 51 3.29 5.83 -1.68
C LEU A 51 4.72 6.39 -1.60
N GLY A 52 5.05 7.39 -2.44
CA GLY A 52 6.39 7.93 -2.57
C GLY A 52 6.86 8.78 -1.39
N ASP A 53 5.94 9.36 -0.61
CA ASP A 53 6.26 10.07 0.62
C ASP A 53 5.13 9.90 1.64
N ILE A 54 5.44 9.15 2.71
CA ILE A 54 4.53 8.90 3.84
C ILE A 54 5.01 9.56 5.14
N SER A 55 6.09 10.34 5.10
CA SER A 55 6.71 10.93 6.29
C SER A 55 5.71 11.75 7.12
N HIS A 56 4.85 12.51 6.44
CA HIS A 56 3.75 13.29 7.02
C HIS A 56 2.74 12.49 7.87
N LEU A 57 2.70 11.15 7.77
CA LEU A 57 1.83 10.30 8.58
C LEU A 57 2.43 9.95 9.96
N TYR A 58 3.70 10.29 10.19
CA TYR A 58 4.47 9.94 11.38
C TYR A 58 5.06 11.17 12.09
N GLU A 59 4.64 12.38 11.70
CA GLU A 59 4.99 13.61 12.44
C GLU A 59 4.37 13.55 13.86
N GLU A 60 5.15 13.97 14.87
CA GLU A 60 4.73 14.04 16.28
C GLU A 60 3.63 15.07 16.55
#